data_AF-A0A950Y7B3-F1
#
_entry.id   AF-A0A950Y7B3-F1
#
_cell.length_a   1.000
_cell.length_b   1.000
_cell.length_c   1.000
_cell.angle_alpha   90.00
_cell.angle_beta   90.00
_cell.angle_gamma   90.00
#
_symmetry.space_group_name_H-M   'P 1'
#
loop_
_entity.id
_entity.type
_entity.pdbx_description
1 polymer ?
#
loop_
_entity_poly.entity_id
_entity_poly.type
_entity_poly.pdbx_seq_one_letter_code
_entity_poly.pdbx_strand_id
1 'polypeptide(L)'
;YAVQAGAFAVYGNAERVRDRYVERFGTAQIAVKQGATPVWRVLVGKEPSIDAAQQLANQLRTENKDVFVVRLDQTVPTNPTEQNPPAPQ
;
A
#
# COMPACT_ATOMS: atom_id res chain seq x y z
N TYR A 1 -7.97 -0.84 -3.78
CA TYR A 1 -7.68 -1.27 -2.40
C TYR A 1 -6.57 -2.29 -2.44
N ALA A 2 -5.67 -2.27 -1.47
CA ALA A 2 -4.62 -3.27 -1.31
C ALA A 2 -4.52 -3.63 0.17
N VAL A 3 -3.78 -4.69 0.49
CA VAL A 3 -3.54 -5.10 1.86
C VAL A 3 -2.07 -4.90 2.16
N GLN A 4 -1.73 -4.03 3.10
CA GLN A 4 -0.38 -3.98 3.64
C GLN A 4 -0.12 -5.27 4.41
N ALA A 5 0.80 -6.09 3.90
CA ALA A 5 1.24 -7.33 4.54
C ALA A 5 2.42 -7.15 5.48
N GLY A 6 3.14 -6.03 5.38
CA GLY A 6 4.27 -5.71 6.24
C GLY A 6 4.98 -4.43 5.83
N ALA A 7 5.86 -3.96 6.72
CA ALA A 7 6.72 -2.80 6.51
C ALA A 7 8.16 -3.17 6.89
N PHE A 8 9.09 -2.95 5.98
CA PHE A 8 10.48 -3.36 6.10
C PHE A 8 11.41 -2.17 5.90
N ALA A 9 12.48 -2.08 6.69
CA ALA A 9 13.53 -1.08 6.48
C ALA A 9 14.49 -1.43 5.33
N VAL A 10 14.55 -2.71 4.93
CA VAL A 10 15.48 -3.23 3.93
C VAL A 10 14.73 -3.62 2.66
N TYR A 11 15.17 -3.12 1.50
CA TYR A 11 14.54 -3.41 0.20
C TYR A 11 14.47 -4.89 -0.14
N GLY A 12 15.58 -5.61 0.01
CA GLY A 12 15.63 -7.03 -0.32
C GLY A 12 14.64 -7.88 0.49
N ASN A 13 14.34 -7.48 1.73
CA ASN A 13 13.34 -8.18 2.54
C ASN A 13 11.92 -7.92 2.00
N ALA A 14 11.62 -6.67 1.63
CA ALA A 14 10.34 -6.32 1.02
C ALA A 14 10.15 -7.02 -0.34
N GLU A 15 11.19 -7.11 -1.15
CA GLU A 15 11.16 -7.75 -2.47
C GLU A 15 10.85 -9.24 -2.38
N ARG A 16 11.56 -9.98 -1.52
CA ARG A 16 11.31 -11.41 -1.27
C ARG A 16 9.87 -11.69 -0.86
N VAL A 17 9.32 -10.84 0.02
CA VAL A 17 7.95 -10.96 0.50
C VAL A 17 6.96 -10.61 -0.60
N ARG A 18 7.23 -9.57 -1.40
CA ARG A 18 6.44 -9.23 -2.58
C ARG A 18 6.39 -10.39 -3.56
N ASP A 19 7.52 -11.02 -3.88
CA ASP A 19 7.57 -12.12 -4.85
C ASP A 19 6.75 -13.33 -4.40
N ARG A 20 6.91 -13.71 -3.12
CA ARG A 20 6.11 -14.77 -2.48
C ARG A 20 4.61 -14.49 -2.55
N TYR A 21 4.20 -13.23 -2.36
CA TYR A 21 2.79 -12.86 -2.43
C TYR A 21 2.26 -12.69 -3.85
N VAL A 22 3.09 -12.26 -4.82
CA VAL A 22 2.74 -12.29 -6.24
C VAL A 22 2.45 -13.73 -6.67
N GLU A 23 3.27 -14.69 -6.27
CA GLU A 23 3.09 -16.09 -6.66
C GLU A 23 1.79 -16.69 -6.08
N ARG A 24 1.42 -16.32 -4.84
CA ARG A 24 0.23 -16.86 -4.16
C ARG A 24 -1.07 -16.12 -4.50
N PHE A 25 -1.02 -14.80 -4.60
CA PHE A 25 -2.20 -13.93 -4.74
C PHE A 25 -2.27 -13.22 -6.10
N GLY A 26 -1.31 -13.48 -6.99
CA GLY A 26 -1.22 -12.92 -8.33
C GLY A 26 -0.67 -11.49 -8.40
N THR A 27 -0.93 -10.65 -7.41
CA THR A 27 -0.54 -9.23 -7.44
C THR A 27 0.04 -8.77 -6.11
N ALA A 28 1.23 -8.17 -6.12
CA ALA A 28 1.78 -7.43 -5.00
C ALA A 28 2.75 -6.33 -5.47
N GLN A 29 2.82 -5.25 -4.70
CA GLN A 29 3.55 -4.02 -4.99
C GLN A 29 4.33 -3.57 -3.75
N ILE A 30 5.45 -2.89 -3.96
CA ILE A 30 6.24 -2.29 -2.88
C ILE A 30 6.02 -0.78 -2.94
N ALA A 31 5.51 -0.21 -1.86
CA ALA A 31 5.34 1.23 -1.69
C ALA A 31 6.41 1.75 -0.72
N VAL A 32 7.23 2.68 -1.18
CA VAL A 32 8.19 3.38 -0.32
C VAL A 32 7.52 4.54 0.40
N LYS A 33 7.60 4.56 1.73
CA LYS A 33 7.29 5.76 2.52
C LYS A 33 8.59 6.50 2.80
N GLN A 34 8.77 7.63 2.11
CA GLN A 34 9.89 8.54 2.34
C GLN A 34 9.65 9.30 3.65
N GLY A 35 10.64 9.29 4.54
CA GLY A 35 10.64 9.92 5.85
C GLY A 35 12.06 9.93 6.43
N ALA A 36 12.23 10.27 7.70
CA ALA A 36 13.55 10.29 8.36
C ALA A 36 14.29 8.94 8.27
N THR A 37 13.54 7.84 8.32
CA THR A 37 14.02 6.51 7.93
C THR A 37 13.07 5.98 6.87
N PRO A 38 13.58 5.59 5.70
CA PRO A 38 12.72 5.28 4.58
C PRO A 38 12.25 3.80 4.78
N VAL A 39 10.93 3.56 4.71
CA VAL A 39 10.31 2.26 5.06
C VAL A 39 9.47 1.70 3.92
N TRP A 40 9.74 0.45 3.54
CA TRP A 40 9.15 -0.20 2.37
C TRP A 40 7.98 -1.06 2.80
N ARG A 41 6.81 -0.71 2.31
CA ARG A 41 5.55 -1.35 2.65
C ARG A 41 5.19 -2.30 1.52
N VAL A 42 5.01 -3.57 1.83
CA VAL A 42 4.55 -4.56 0.85
C VAL A 42 3.03 -4.53 0.86
N LEU A 43 2.45 -4.16 -0.29
CA LEU A 43 1.02 -4.11 -0.54
C LEU A 43 0.65 -5.29 -1.43
N VAL A 44 -0.30 -6.11 -1.00
CA VAL A 44 -0.76 -7.30 -1.73
C VAL A 44 -2.16 -7.02 -2.28
N GLY A 45 -2.39 -7.43 -3.53
CA GLY A 45 -3.63 -7.23 -4.25
C GLY A 45 -3.81 -5.81 -4.82
N LYS A 46 -4.74 -5.69 -5.77
CA LYS A 46 -5.22 -4.43 -6.33
C LYS A 46 -6.72 -4.52 -6.56
N GLU A 47 -7.45 -4.66 -5.47
CA GLU A 47 -8.88 -4.90 -5.50
C GLU A 47 -9.67 -3.62 -5.79
N PRO A 48 -10.72 -3.67 -6.63
CA PRO A 48 -11.58 -2.52 -6.89
C PRO A 48 -12.46 -2.16 -5.69
N SER A 49 -12.67 -3.10 -4.77
CA SER A 49 -13.62 -2.98 -3.65
C SER A 49 -12.96 -3.27 -2.30
N ILE A 50 -13.51 -2.69 -1.23
CA ILE A 50 -13.04 -2.94 0.14
C ILE A 50 -13.32 -4.38 0.60
N ASP A 51 -14.47 -4.95 0.21
CA ASP A 51 -14.87 -6.31 0.56
C ASP A 51 -13.88 -7.35 0.05
N ALA A 52 -13.51 -7.25 -1.23
CA ALA A 52 -12.54 -8.14 -1.84
C ALA A 52 -11.12 -7.97 -1.23
N ALA A 53 -10.76 -6.74 -0.84
CA ALA A 53 -9.54 -6.51 -0.08
C ALA A 53 -9.60 -7.06 1.36
N GLN A 54 -10.78 -7.09 2.01
CA GLN A 54 -10.94 -7.72 3.31
C GLN A 54 -10.83 -9.24 3.23
N GLN A 55 -11.39 -9.88 2.20
CA GLN A 55 -11.22 -11.31 1.93
C GLN A 55 -9.72 -11.66 1.81
N LEU A 56 -8.97 -10.87 1.05
CA LEU A 56 -7.52 -11.01 0.90
C LEU A 56 -6.80 -10.79 2.23
N ALA A 57 -7.18 -9.75 2.98
CA ALA A 57 -6.61 -9.47 4.29
C ALA A 57 -6.85 -10.61 5.28
N ASN A 58 -8.02 -11.25 5.25
CA ASN A 58 -8.32 -12.38 6.12
C ASN A 58 -7.42 -13.59 5.80
N GLN A 59 -7.15 -13.84 4.51
CA GLN A 59 -6.20 -14.88 4.10
C GLN A 59 -4.77 -14.55 4.59
N LEU A 60 -4.31 -13.33 4.34
CA LEU A 60 -3.01 -12.83 4.81
C LEU A 60 -2.87 -12.86 6.33
N ARG A 61 -3.96 -12.61 7.07
CA ARG A 61 -3.98 -12.60 8.54
C ARG A 61 -3.63 -13.96 9.16
N THR A 62 -3.83 -15.03 8.39
CA THR A 62 -3.47 -16.39 8.75
C THR A 62 -1.95 -16.58 8.78
N GLU A 63 -1.20 -15.87 7.93
CA GLU A 63 0.27 -15.91 7.92
C GLU A 63 0.92 -14.77 8.69
N ASN A 64 0.28 -13.60 8.73
CA ASN A 64 0.84 -12.39 9.31
C ASN A 64 -0.25 -11.61 10.04
N LYS A 65 -0.15 -11.50 11.37
CA LYS A 65 -1.23 -10.91 12.19
C LYS A 65 -1.41 -9.41 11.95
N ASP A 66 -0.38 -8.73 11.46
CA ASP A 66 -0.32 -7.29 11.26
C ASP A 66 -0.60 -6.89 9.80
N VAL A 67 -1.75 -7.32 9.28
CA VAL A 67 -2.21 -6.97 7.93
C VAL A 67 -3.33 -5.94 7.96
N PHE A 68 -3.23 -4.93 7.09
CA PHE A 68 -4.16 -3.80 7.06
C PHE A 68 -4.63 -3.49 5.64
N VAL A 69 -5.94 -3.36 5.45
CA VAL A 69 -6.50 -2.91 4.17
C VAL A 69 -6.24 -1.42 4.00
N VAL A 70 -5.58 -1.05 2.90
CA VAL A 70 -5.27 0.32 2.50
C VAL A 70 -5.98 0.69 1.20
N ARG A 71 -6.42 1.94 1.09
CA ARG A 71 -6.96 2.50 -0.16
C ARG A 71 -5.80 2.99 -1.02
N LEU A 72 -5.70 2.48 -2.25
CA LEU A 72 -4.72 2.95 -3.25
C LEU A 72 -5.12 4.30 -3.86
N ASP A 73 -6.38 4.70 -3.71
CA ASP A 73 -6.98 5.91 -4.30
C ASP A 73 -6.36 7.23 -3.78
N GLN A 74 -5.64 7.19 -2.65
CA GLN A 74 -5.00 8.39 -2.08
C GLN A 74 -3.55 8.65 -2.55
N THR A 75 -3.07 7.96 -3.59
CA THR A 75 -1.76 8.30 -4.19
C THR A 75 -1.86 9.20 -5.42
N VAL A 76 -2.88 10.04 -5.51
CA VAL A 76 -2.66 11.35 -6.12
C VAL A 76 -1.97 12.22 -5.08
N PRO A 77 -0.68 12.58 -5.22
CA PRO A 77 -0.19 13.76 -4.55
C PRO A 77 -1.04 14.92 -5.07
N THR A 78 -2.06 15.32 -4.32
CA THR A 78 -2.58 16.67 -4.44
C THR A 78 -1.41 17.57 -4.04
N ASN A 79 -0.64 18.04 -5.02
CA ASN A 79 -0.04 19.36 -4.94
C ASN A 79 -1.23 20.32 -4.82
N PRO A 80 -1.56 20.89 -3.64
CA PRO A 80 -2.54 21.94 -3.56
C PRO A 80 -1.81 23.20 -3.98
N THR A 81 -1.60 23.39 -5.27
CA THR A 81 -0.96 24.60 -5.81
C THR A 81 -1.62 25.07 -7.09
N GLU A 82 -2.94 24.92 -7.19
CA GLU A 82 -3.73 25.67 -8.18
C GLU A 82 -5.17 25.93 -7.70
N GLN A 83 -5.33 26.24 -6.40
CA GLN A 83 -6.55 26.88 -5.89
C GLN A 83 -6.30 28.39 -5.75
N ASN A 84 -6.59 29.12 -6.83
CA ASN A 84 -7.19 30.46 -6.89
C ASN A 84 -6.91 31.45 -5.72
N PRO A 85 -6.18 32.56 -5.92
CA PRO A 85 -6.29 33.69 -5.00
C PRO A 85 -7.59 34.47 -5.30
N PRO A 86 -8.52 34.64 -4.34
CA PRO A 86 -9.44 35.77 -4.41
C PRO A 86 -8.64 37.02 -4.02
N ALA A 87 -8.34 37.88 -4.99
CA ALA A 87 -7.81 39.21 -4.69
C ALA A 87 -8.86 40.25 -5.10
N PRO A 88 -9.54 40.89 -4.14
CA PRO A 88 -10.33 42.08 -4.39
C PRO A 88 -9.39 43.29 -4.59
N GLN A 89 -9.67 44.10 -5.61
CA GLN A 89 -9.30 45.52 -5.64
C GLN A 89 -10.52 46.32 -6.11
#